data_AF-F7KUK3-F1
#
_entry.id   AF-F7KUK3-F1
#
_cell.length_a   1.000
_cell.length_b   1.000
_cell.length_c   1.000
_cell.angle_alpha   90.00
_cell.angle_beta   90.00
_cell.angle_gamma   90.00
#
_symmetry.space_group_name_H-M   'P 1'
#
loop_
_entity.id
_entity.type
_entity.pdbx_description
1 polymer ?
#
loop_
_entity_poly.entity_id
_entity_poly.type
_entity_poly.pdbx_seq_one_letter_code
_entity_poly.pdbx_strand_id
1 'polypeptide(L)'
;MYTADDTQVFKSRWGNEYTYGNPNAKQDYHYEVTGEHALYTRKNFLNDLEYAISTYKPTDIYVPSRYDMHFDHAYFDLFAIEAIQNIQAEDPSYNPTLHESIIHSCAGDSNWPIVNSDEKGIRALNMPEGLEELTMFNWDERENINVPYAMRQVPFAFNLKDQALRLYTSQYYDYIGSFAKVNEIFWSRDFSSFAKEAEITASSECANEDRKIDQSAVKAVDGVRDGAAEGLPYDHPRFPHAEWVSDKETTGAWINLEFDNEKEIKKVVLYDRPDMDNQILEGKLIFDDNSEIIVGELPNNGEPLEVQVDKNSKNVKFVVTKVSVSTESVGLAEIEVY
;
A
#
# COMPACT_ATOMS: atom_id res chain seq x y z
N MET A 1 -9.63 -11.96 3.16
CA MET A 1 -9.02 -12.31 4.46
C MET A 1 -8.65 -11.06 5.23
N TYR A 2 -8.01 -10.06 4.61
CA TYR A 2 -7.56 -8.81 5.26
C TYR A 2 -8.62 -8.11 6.13
N THR A 3 -9.81 -7.85 5.58
CA THR A 3 -10.92 -7.19 6.30
C THR A 3 -11.81 -8.15 7.10
N ALA A 4 -11.39 -9.39 7.31
CA ALA A 4 -12.18 -10.37 8.05
C ALA A 4 -12.05 -10.22 9.56
N ASP A 5 -12.92 -10.91 10.29
CA ASP A 5 -12.67 -11.18 11.71
C ASP A 5 -11.39 -12.00 11.88
N ASP A 6 -10.62 -11.66 12.91
CA ASP A 6 -9.29 -12.22 13.21
C ASP A 6 -9.26 -13.75 13.26
N THR A 7 -10.34 -14.37 13.75
CA THR A 7 -10.46 -15.82 13.94
C THR A 7 -11.32 -16.51 12.89
N GLN A 8 -11.84 -15.79 11.90
CA GLN A 8 -12.62 -16.41 10.82
C GLN A 8 -11.72 -17.32 9.99
N VAL A 9 -12.11 -18.59 9.87
CA VAL A 9 -11.40 -19.58 9.06
C VAL A 9 -11.88 -19.54 7.62
N PHE A 10 -10.96 -19.32 6.70
CA PHE A 10 -11.20 -19.34 5.26
C PHE A 10 -10.88 -20.71 4.64
N LYS A 11 -11.52 -21.01 3.51
CA LYS A 11 -11.23 -22.19 2.69
C LYS A 11 -10.65 -21.76 1.36
N SER A 12 -9.57 -22.40 0.95
CA SER A 12 -9.08 -22.30 -0.43
C SER A 12 -10.11 -22.86 -1.42
N ARG A 13 -9.89 -22.63 -2.72
CA ARG A 13 -10.69 -23.21 -3.81
C ARG A 13 -10.80 -24.74 -3.76
N TRP A 14 -9.85 -25.42 -3.12
CA TRP A 14 -9.81 -26.88 -2.96
C TRP A 14 -10.33 -27.36 -1.61
N GLY A 15 -10.87 -26.46 -0.78
CA GLY A 15 -11.42 -26.79 0.53
C GLY A 15 -10.39 -26.90 1.66
N ASN A 16 -9.09 -26.66 1.40
CA ASN A 16 -8.08 -26.60 2.45
C ASN A 16 -8.33 -25.41 3.37
N GLU A 17 -8.16 -25.62 4.67
CA GLU A 17 -8.28 -24.60 5.72
C GLU A 17 -6.93 -24.24 6.36
N TYR A 18 -5.86 -24.92 5.97
CA TYR A 18 -4.54 -24.83 6.61
C TYR A 18 -3.46 -24.47 5.60
N THR A 19 -2.46 -23.71 6.05
CA THR A 19 -1.18 -23.56 5.35
C THR A 19 -0.56 -24.92 5.08
N TYR A 20 0.30 -24.98 4.08
CA TYR A 20 0.98 -26.20 3.71
C TYR A 20 2.28 -25.85 3.02
N GLY A 21 3.28 -26.71 3.18
CA GLY A 21 4.48 -26.70 2.35
C GLY A 21 4.71 -28.08 1.71
N ASN A 22 5.90 -28.24 1.16
CA ASN A 22 6.37 -29.51 0.65
C ASN A 22 7.32 -30.15 1.68
N PRO A 23 6.92 -31.24 2.36
CA PRO A 23 7.74 -31.89 3.40
C PRO A 23 9.10 -32.38 2.90
N ASN A 24 9.26 -32.57 1.58
CA ASN A 24 10.50 -33.03 0.96
C ASN A 24 11.39 -31.87 0.47
N ALA A 25 10.93 -30.63 0.56
CA ALA A 25 11.67 -29.46 0.06
C ALA A 25 11.69 -28.30 1.06
N LYS A 26 10.52 -27.77 1.40
CA LYS A 26 10.35 -26.64 2.32
C LYS A 26 8.92 -26.63 2.86
N GLN A 27 8.78 -26.58 4.19
CA GLN A 27 7.47 -26.41 4.82
C GLN A 27 7.04 -24.94 4.80
N ASP A 28 5.75 -24.64 5.02
CA ASP A 28 5.34 -23.25 5.20
C ASP A 28 5.92 -22.68 6.49
N TYR A 29 6.02 -21.35 6.54
CA TYR A 29 6.69 -20.63 7.62
C TYR A 29 6.09 -20.94 8.99
N HIS A 30 4.75 -20.99 9.11
CA HIS A 30 4.08 -21.31 10.37
C HIS A 30 4.57 -22.64 10.93
N TYR A 31 4.60 -23.68 10.09
CA TYR A 31 5.08 -25.01 10.47
C TYR A 31 6.55 -25.02 10.87
N GLU A 32 7.40 -24.28 10.16
CA GLU A 32 8.83 -24.18 10.50
C GLU A 32 9.05 -23.56 11.90
N VAL A 33 8.16 -22.68 12.34
CA VAL A 33 8.24 -21.99 13.63
C VAL A 33 7.55 -22.76 14.75
N THR A 34 6.35 -23.32 14.50
CA THR A 34 5.47 -23.87 15.55
C THR A 34 5.42 -25.39 15.57
N GLY A 35 5.78 -26.05 14.46
CA GLY A 35 5.61 -27.49 14.25
C GLY A 35 4.21 -27.92 13.79
N GLU A 36 3.29 -26.98 13.57
CA GLU A 36 1.94 -27.22 13.07
C GLU A 36 1.62 -26.29 11.89
N HIS A 37 0.65 -26.67 11.04
CA HIS A 37 0.18 -25.79 9.96
C HIS A 37 -0.86 -24.81 10.51
N ALA A 38 -0.82 -23.55 10.07
CA ALA A 38 -1.75 -22.51 10.52
C ALA A 38 -3.11 -22.64 9.82
N LEU A 39 -4.19 -22.38 10.55
CA LEU A 39 -5.49 -22.08 9.91
C LEU A 39 -5.38 -20.82 9.06
N TYR A 40 -6.10 -20.78 7.93
CA TYR A 40 -6.28 -19.59 7.09
C TYR A 40 -7.16 -18.55 7.78
N THR A 41 -6.59 -17.84 8.75
CA THR A 41 -7.21 -16.72 9.44
C THR A 41 -6.37 -15.47 9.25
N ARG A 42 -7.01 -14.30 9.31
CA ARG A 42 -6.32 -13.01 9.28
C ARG A 42 -5.23 -12.95 10.36
N LYS A 43 -5.57 -13.36 11.58
CA LYS A 43 -4.67 -13.31 12.74
C LYS A 43 -3.43 -14.17 12.56
N ASN A 44 -3.58 -15.40 12.08
CA ASN A 44 -2.42 -16.27 11.88
C ASN A 44 -1.48 -15.70 10.82
N PHE A 45 -2.04 -15.20 9.71
CA PHE A 45 -1.23 -14.61 8.64
C PHE A 45 -0.46 -13.38 9.12
N LEU A 46 -1.14 -12.43 9.79
CA LEU A 46 -0.51 -11.23 10.33
C LEU A 46 0.57 -11.58 11.38
N ASN A 47 0.27 -12.47 12.32
CA ASN A 47 1.22 -12.89 13.35
C ASN A 47 2.48 -13.53 12.76
N ASP A 48 2.33 -14.37 11.73
CA ASP A 48 3.47 -15.00 11.05
C ASP A 48 4.35 -13.96 10.35
N LEU A 49 3.73 -12.96 9.72
CA LEU A 49 4.45 -11.87 9.06
C LEU A 49 5.18 -11.00 10.08
N GLU A 50 4.51 -10.60 11.16
CA GLU A 50 5.11 -9.84 12.27
C GLU A 50 6.27 -10.60 12.92
N TYR A 51 6.09 -11.91 13.13
CA TYR A 51 7.13 -12.76 13.70
C TYR A 51 8.35 -12.87 12.78
N ALA A 52 8.13 -13.04 11.47
CA ALA A 52 9.21 -13.06 10.48
C ALA A 52 9.98 -11.74 10.46
N ILE A 53 9.28 -10.62 10.35
CA ILE A 53 9.89 -9.29 10.31
C ILE A 53 10.65 -9.00 11.61
N SER A 54 10.05 -9.26 12.77
CA SER A 54 10.67 -9.02 14.08
C SER A 54 11.89 -9.92 14.34
N THR A 55 11.88 -11.15 13.82
CA THR A 55 12.99 -12.10 13.97
C THR A 55 14.19 -11.70 13.15
N TYR A 56 13.98 -11.33 11.88
CA TYR A 56 15.08 -11.04 10.95
C TYR A 56 15.49 -9.57 10.92
N LYS A 57 14.62 -8.66 11.40
CA LYS A 57 14.81 -7.20 11.43
C LYS A 57 15.37 -6.66 10.11
N PRO A 58 14.71 -6.92 8.97
CA PRO A 58 15.20 -6.44 7.68
C PRO A 58 15.23 -4.90 7.67
N THR A 59 16.23 -4.32 7.01
CA THR A 59 16.24 -2.89 6.69
C THR A 59 15.39 -2.56 5.47
N ASP A 60 15.19 -3.56 4.60
CA ASP A 60 14.51 -3.45 3.32
C ASP A 60 13.54 -4.62 3.16
N ILE A 61 12.28 -4.33 2.86
CA ILE A 61 11.23 -5.32 2.65
C ILE A 61 10.70 -5.10 1.23
N TYR A 62 10.64 -6.16 0.42
CA TYR A 62 10.19 -6.07 -0.98
C TYR A 62 8.86 -6.83 -1.13
N VAL A 63 7.83 -6.15 -1.62
CA VAL A 63 6.48 -6.70 -1.79
C VAL A 63 5.89 -6.26 -3.13
N PRO A 64 4.92 -7.00 -3.68
CA PRO A 64 3.98 -6.42 -4.63
C PRO A 64 3.22 -5.26 -3.97
N SER A 65 2.82 -4.25 -4.74
CA SER A 65 2.08 -3.09 -4.27
C SER A 65 0.59 -3.38 -4.12
N ARG A 66 -0.12 -2.59 -3.30
CA ARG A 66 -1.58 -2.45 -3.33
C ARG A 66 -2.14 -2.13 -4.73
N TYR A 67 -1.36 -1.56 -5.64
CA TYR A 67 -1.77 -1.31 -7.04
C TYR A 67 -1.60 -2.52 -7.97
N ASP A 68 -1.14 -3.65 -7.47
CA ASP A 68 -1.13 -4.89 -8.23
C ASP A 68 -2.58 -5.37 -8.46
N MET A 69 -2.93 -5.65 -9.73
CA MET A 69 -4.28 -6.04 -10.12
C MET A 69 -4.65 -7.46 -9.65
N HIS A 70 -3.71 -8.22 -9.07
CA HIS A 70 -3.99 -9.50 -8.45
C HIS A 70 -4.20 -9.32 -6.94
N PHE A 71 -5.43 -9.58 -6.46
CA PHE A 71 -5.81 -9.32 -5.07
C PHE A 71 -4.89 -9.95 -4.02
N ASP A 72 -4.41 -11.18 -4.22
CA ASP A 72 -3.51 -11.81 -3.24
C ASP A 72 -2.20 -11.02 -3.07
N HIS A 73 -1.72 -10.36 -4.13
CA HIS A 73 -0.54 -9.51 -4.10
C HIS A 73 -0.85 -8.18 -3.39
N ALA A 74 -1.92 -7.51 -3.81
CA ALA A 74 -2.34 -6.25 -3.21
C ALA A 74 -2.62 -6.38 -1.71
N TYR A 75 -3.32 -7.42 -1.28
CA TYR A 75 -3.57 -7.63 0.15
C TYR A 75 -2.32 -8.04 0.93
N PHE A 76 -1.32 -8.63 0.29
CA PHE A 76 -0.04 -8.91 0.96
C PHE A 76 0.70 -7.61 1.28
N ASP A 77 0.65 -6.61 0.40
CA ASP A 77 1.15 -5.24 0.69
C ASP A 77 0.49 -4.65 1.93
N LEU A 78 -0.85 -4.70 1.98
CA LEU A 78 -1.62 -4.14 3.10
C LEU A 78 -1.27 -4.83 4.43
N PHE A 79 -1.12 -6.16 4.43
CA PHE A 79 -0.63 -6.88 5.61
C PHE A 79 0.81 -6.50 5.98
N ALA A 80 1.69 -6.24 5.02
CA ALA A 80 3.06 -5.81 5.30
C ALA A 80 3.11 -4.42 5.93
N ILE A 81 2.31 -3.47 5.43
CA ILE A 81 2.12 -2.13 6.01
C ILE A 81 1.66 -2.26 7.46
N GLU A 82 0.58 -3.02 7.71
CA GLU A 82 0.03 -3.22 9.05
C GLU A 82 1.05 -3.89 9.99
N ALA A 83 1.74 -4.94 9.53
CA ALA A 83 2.75 -5.63 10.34
C ALA A 83 3.91 -4.70 10.74
N ILE A 84 4.41 -3.89 9.81
CA ILE A 84 5.47 -2.89 10.09
C ILE A 84 4.97 -1.90 11.14
N GLN A 85 3.75 -1.39 10.99
CA GLN A 85 3.19 -0.42 11.91
C GLN A 85 2.94 -0.99 13.31
N ASN A 86 2.49 -2.24 13.42
CA ASN A 86 2.32 -2.94 14.69
C ASN A 86 3.67 -3.15 15.39
N ILE A 87 4.69 -3.57 14.65
CA ILE A 87 6.06 -3.70 15.19
C ILE A 87 6.58 -2.35 15.68
N GLN A 88 6.37 -1.28 14.92
CA GLN A 88 6.75 0.08 15.32
C GLN A 88 6.05 0.56 16.59
N ALA A 89 4.82 0.12 16.86
CA ALA A 89 4.12 0.45 18.09
C ALA A 89 4.81 -0.17 19.32
N GLU A 90 5.51 -1.31 19.15
CA GLU A 90 6.29 -1.97 20.20
C GLU A 90 7.78 -1.52 20.22
N ASP A 91 8.37 -1.26 19.06
CA ASP A 91 9.75 -0.82 18.85
C ASP A 91 9.79 0.40 17.91
N PRO A 92 9.59 1.63 18.43
CA PRO A 92 9.58 2.85 17.60
C PRO A 92 10.90 3.13 16.87
N SER A 93 11.99 2.42 17.18
CA SER A 93 13.27 2.56 16.48
C SER A 93 13.33 1.77 15.17
N TYR A 94 12.38 0.85 14.95
CA TYR A 94 12.33 0.02 13.75
C TYR A 94 11.63 0.77 12.60
N ASN A 95 12.39 1.24 11.61
CA ASN A 95 11.86 1.93 10.43
C ASN A 95 12.47 1.34 9.15
N PRO A 96 11.98 0.17 8.67
CA PRO A 96 12.44 -0.40 7.42
C PRO A 96 11.95 0.43 6.23
N THR A 97 12.63 0.32 5.10
CA THR A 97 12.10 0.78 3.81
C THR A 97 11.28 -0.35 3.18
N LEU A 98 10.02 -0.07 2.86
CA LEU A 98 9.19 -0.98 2.06
C LEU A 98 9.34 -0.61 0.58
N HIS A 99 9.59 -1.61 -0.25
CA HIS A 99 9.83 -1.49 -1.68
C HIS A 99 8.68 -2.19 -2.42
N GLU A 100 7.76 -1.39 -2.93
CA GLU A 100 6.56 -1.86 -3.62
C GLU A 100 6.85 -2.09 -5.12
N SER A 101 6.36 -3.18 -5.69
CA SER A 101 6.53 -3.52 -7.11
C SER A 101 5.19 -3.90 -7.76
N ILE A 102 5.13 -3.89 -9.09
CA ILE A 102 3.95 -4.35 -9.83
C ILE A 102 4.30 -5.61 -10.60
N ILE A 103 3.50 -6.65 -10.40
CA ILE A 103 3.50 -7.88 -11.19
C ILE A 103 2.35 -7.77 -12.19
N HIS A 104 1.10 -7.68 -11.73
CA HIS A 104 -0.07 -7.50 -12.60
C HIS A 104 -0.43 -6.01 -12.69
N SER A 105 -0.09 -5.38 -13.82
CA SER A 105 -0.38 -3.95 -14.03
C SER A 105 -1.76 -3.68 -14.62
N CYS A 106 -2.23 -2.44 -14.53
CA CYS A 106 -3.45 -1.97 -15.18
C CYS A 106 -3.45 -2.13 -16.72
N ALA A 107 -2.27 -2.25 -17.35
CA ALA A 107 -2.16 -2.53 -18.78
C ALA A 107 -2.63 -3.95 -19.17
N GLY A 108 -2.71 -4.86 -18.19
CA GLY A 108 -3.06 -6.26 -18.36
C GLY A 108 -1.88 -7.15 -18.83
N ASP A 109 -1.91 -8.41 -18.39
CA ASP A 109 -0.82 -9.39 -18.54
C ASP A 109 -0.41 -9.68 -20.00
N SER A 110 -1.30 -9.40 -20.96
CA SER A 110 -0.99 -9.56 -22.39
C SER A 110 -0.15 -8.41 -22.97
N ASN A 111 -0.16 -7.25 -22.31
CA ASN A 111 0.44 -6.01 -22.80
C ASN A 111 1.69 -5.62 -22.01
N TRP A 112 1.77 -6.01 -20.74
CA TRP A 112 2.89 -5.70 -19.87
C TRP A 112 3.20 -6.84 -18.89
N PRO A 113 4.48 -7.16 -18.63
CA PRO A 113 5.67 -6.63 -19.29
C PRO A 113 5.79 -7.07 -20.75
N ILE A 114 6.52 -6.29 -21.57
CA ILE A 114 6.77 -6.67 -22.97
C ILE A 114 7.53 -8.01 -23.02
N VAL A 115 6.95 -9.03 -23.66
CA VAL A 115 7.54 -10.37 -23.78
C VAL A 115 8.94 -10.31 -24.42
N ASN A 116 9.88 -11.03 -23.82
CA ASN A 116 11.25 -11.11 -24.32
C ASN A 116 11.38 -12.09 -25.49
N SER A 117 12.41 -11.92 -26.33
CA SER A 117 12.84 -12.95 -27.27
C SER A 117 14.36 -12.90 -27.46
N ASP A 118 14.96 -14.05 -27.79
CA ASP A 118 16.40 -14.13 -28.06
C ASP A 118 16.82 -13.18 -29.20
N GLU A 119 15.96 -13.03 -30.21
CA GLU A 119 16.19 -12.12 -31.35
C GLU A 119 16.21 -10.65 -30.93
N LYS A 120 15.31 -10.26 -30.01
CA LYS A 120 15.17 -8.87 -29.54
C LYS A 120 16.12 -8.53 -28.38
N GLY A 121 16.82 -9.52 -27.85
CA GLY A 121 17.64 -9.39 -26.65
C GLY A 121 16.81 -9.19 -25.37
N ILE A 122 17.53 -9.10 -24.24
CA ILE A 122 16.92 -8.76 -22.95
C ILE A 122 16.62 -7.26 -22.88
N ARG A 123 15.45 -6.92 -22.35
CA ARG A 123 14.95 -5.54 -22.24
C ARG A 123 14.85 -5.10 -20.79
N ALA A 124 14.78 -3.79 -20.57
CA ALA A 124 14.38 -3.24 -19.28
C ALA A 124 12.86 -3.29 -19.13
N LEU A 125 12.38 -3.28 -17.88
CA LEU A 125 10.98 -2.97 -17.60
C LEU A 125 10.68 -1.53 -18.06
N ASN A 126 9.61 -1.40 -18.84
CA ASN A 126 9.05 -0.12 -19.25
C ASN A 126 7.86 0.26 -18.38
N MET A 127 7.41 1.52 -18.44
CA MET A 127 6.19 1.94 -17.75
C MET A 127 4.99 1.17 -18.29
N PRO A 128 4.16 0.55 -17.44
CA PRO A 128 2.88 0.00 -17.89
C PRO A 128 1.92 1.14 -18.24
N GLU A 129 1.09 0.92 -19.26
CA GLU A 129 -0.02 1.81 -19.59
C GLU A 129 -0.98 1.92 -18.39
N GLY A 130 -1.45 3.14 -18.11
CA GLY A 130 -2.34 3.44 -17.00
C GLY A 130 -1.68 3.56 -15.62
N LEU A 131 -0.35 3.41 -15.48
CA LEU A 131 0.32 3.51 -14.17
C LEU A 131 0.04 4.85 -13.47
N GLU A 132 0.45 5.95 -14.10
CA GLU A 132 0.34 7.30 -13.52
C GLU A 132 -1.09 7.87 -13.60
N GLU A 133 -1.95 7.27 -14.43
CA GLU A 133 -3.35 7.70 -14.56
C GLU A 133 -4.24 7.06 -13.48
N LEU A 134 -3.90 5.84 -13.04
CA LEU A 134 -4.75 5.03 -12.17
C LEU A 134 -4.16 4.80 -10.78
N THR A 135 -2.91 5.22 -10.55
CA THR A 135 -2.21 5.05 -9.27
C THR A 135 -1.46 6.34 -8.93
N MET A 136 -1.04 6.48 -7.67
CA MET A 136 -0.16 7.60 -7.26
C MET A 136 1.32 7.39 -7.62
N PHE A 137 1.68 6.28 -8.27
CA PHE A 137 3.07 6.02 -8.60
C PHE A 137 3.51 6.86 -9.78
N ASN A 138 4.54 7.68 -9.57
CA ASN A 138 5.28 8.36 -10.61
C ASN A 138 6.41 7.46 -11.12
N TRP A 139 6.47 7.21 -12.42
CA TRP A 139 7.46 6.32 -13.00
C TRP A 139 8.88 6.81 -12.74
N ASP A 140 9.13 8.12 -12.82
CA ASP A 140 10.48 8.68 -12.68
C ASP A 140 11.01 8.65 -11.23
N GLU A 141 10.15 8.40 -10.25
CA GLU A 141 10.52 8.23 -8.83
C GLU A 141 10.93 6.80 -8.46
N ARG A 142 10.68 5.84 -9.36
CA ARG A 142 10.98 4.43 -9.09
C ARG A 142 12.47 4.21 -8.86
N GLU A 143 12.78 3.28 -7.95
CA GLU A 143 14.06 2.60 -7.95
C GLU A 143 14.19 1.77 -9.22
N ASN A 144 15.39 1.75 -9.80
CA ASN A 144 15.69 1.01 -11.01
C ASN A 144 17.03 0.29 -10.86
N ILE A 145 16.96 -0.99 -10.50
CA ILE A 145 18.12 -1.75 -10.06
C ILE A 145 18.44 -2.81 -11.09
N ASN A 146 19.65 -2.75 -11.67
CA ASN A 146 20.13 -3.79 -12.56
C ASN A 146 20.26 -5.12 -11.81
N VAL A 147 19.67 -6.18 -12.36
CA VAL A 147 19.88 -7.54 -11.82
C VAL A 147 21.31 -8.02 -12.08
N PRO A 148 21.82 -9.02 -11.34
CA PRO A 148 23.15 -9.57 -11.56
C PRO A 148 23.40 -9.97 -13.02
N TYR A 149 24.65 -9.88 -13.49
CA TYR A 149 25.00 -10.19 -14.89
C TYR A 149 24.47 -11.56 -15.36
N ALA A 150 24.49 -12.57 -14.48
CA ALA A 150 23.99 -13.92 -14.78
C ALA A 150 22.47 -13.98 -15.05
N MET A 151 21.70 -12.98 -14.62
CA MET A 151 20.27 -12.80 -14.90
C MET A 151 20.01 -11.85 -16.09
N ARG A 152 21.08 -11.40 -16.78
CA ARG A 152 21.00 -10.52 -17.96
C ARG A 152 21.51 -11.18 -19.25
N GLN A 153 21.67 -12.49 -19.23
CA GLN A 153 22.23 -13.25 -20.35
C GLN A 153 21.21 -13.45 -21.46
N VAL A 154 21.71 -13.48 -22.70
CA VAL A 154 21.02 -14.03 -23.88
C VAL A 154 21.97 -14.97 -24.62
N PRO A 155 21.51 -16.12 -25.17
CA PRO A 155 20.14 -16.64 -25.16
C PRO A 155 19.54 -16.87 -23.76
N PHE A 156 18.23 -16.72 -23.60
CA PHE A 156 17.53 -16.83 -22.31
C PHE A 156 17.70 -18.20 -21.64
N ALA A 157 18.02 -19.24 -22.42
CA ALA A 157 18.41 -20.55 -21.90
C ALA A 157 19.60 -20.49 -20.90
N PHE A 158 20.42 -19.44 -20.91
CA PHE A 158 21.53 -19.21 -19.98
C PHE A 158 21.24 -18.12 -18.92
N ASN A 159 20.05 -17.51 -18.95
CA ASN A 159 19.63 -16.50 -18.00
C ASN A 159 19.18 -17.18 -16.69
N LEU A 160 19.85 -16.91 -15.57
CA LEU A 160 19.53 -17.59 -14.31
C LEU A 160 18.11 -17.28 -13.79
N LYS A 161 17.56 -16.10 -14.08
CA LYS A 161 16.16 -15.78 -13.71
C LYS A 161 15.20 -16.59 -14.57
N ASP A 162 15.41 -16.65 -15.88
CA ASP A 162 14.59 -17.47 -16.79
C ASP A 162 14.68 -18.97 -16.45
N GLN A 163 15.87 -19.48 -16.16
CA GLN A 163 16.08 -20.87 -15.71
C GLN A 163 15.30 -21.17 -14.43
N ALA A 164 15.34 -20.27 -13.43
CA ALA A 164 14.59 -20.41 -12.19
C ALA A 164 13.08 -20.43 -12.45
N LEU A 165 12.57 -19.50 -13.28
CA LEU A 165 11.15 -19.45 -13.64
C LEU A 165 10.68 -20.74 -14.32
N ARG A 166 11.49 -21.34 -15.20
CA ARG A 166 11.17 -22.60 -15.89
C ARG A 166 11.06 -23.81 -14.97
N LEU A 167 11.59 -23.76 -13.74
CA LEU A 167 11.40 -24.84 -12.77
C LEU A 167 9.93 -24.96 -12.34
N TYR A 168 9.16 -23.88 -12.43
CA TYR A 168 7.73 -23.84 -12.13
C TYR A 168 6.89 -24.23 -13.34
N THR A 169 7.09 -25.46 -13.84
CA THR A 169 6.53 -25.93 -15.13
C THR A 169 5.02 -25.87 -15.24
N SER A 170 4.28 -25.92 -14.12
CA SER A 170 2.82 -25.77 -14.10
C SER A 170 2.33 -24.32 -14.25
N GLN A 171 3.24 -23.34 -14.14
CA GLN A 171 2.95 -21.91 -14.17
C GLN A 171 3.73 -21.17 -15.26
N TYR A 172 4.76 -21.77 -15.85
CA TYR A 172 5.60 -21.09 -16.83
C TYR A 172 4.89 -20.93 -18.19
N TYR A 173 4.68 -19.69 -18.61
CA TYR A 173 4.25 -19.27 -19.96
C TYR A 173 4.83 -17.89 -20.28
N ASP A 174 4.50 -17.32 -21.44
CA ASP A 174 5.14 -16.10 -21.98
C ASP A 174 5.11 -14.90 -21.01
N TYR A 175 4.01 -14.70 -20.28
CA TYR A 175 3.90 -13.65 -19.27
C TYR A 175 4.93 -13.82 -18.15
N ILE A 176 5.02 -15.01 -17.55
CA ILE A 176 5.99 -15.29 -16.48
C ILE A 176 7.42 -15.11 -17.00
N GLY A 177 7.74 -15.64 -18.19
CA GLY A 177 9.05 -15.46 -18.82
C GLY A 177 9.38 -13.99 -19.16
N SER A 178 8.36 -13.14 -19.32
CA SER A 178 8.56 -11.72 -19.61
C SER A 178 9.25 -10.96 -18.46
N PHE A 179 9.21 -11.46 -17.22
CA PHE A 179 9.88 -10.84 -16.08
C PHE A 179 11.40 -11.09 -16.03
N ALA A 180 11.97 -11.92 -16.93
CA ALA A 180 13.42 -11.99 -17.10
C ALA A 180 13.94 -10.71 -17.78
N LYS A 181 14.21 -9.67 -16.98
CA LYS A 181 14.53 -8.31 -17.42
C LYS A 181 15.91 -7.88 -16.97
N VAL A 182 16.46 -6.81 -17.57
CA VAL A 182 17.77 -6.28 -17.13
C VAL A 182 17.74 -5.64 -15.76
N ASN A 183 16.54 -5.28 -15.28
CA ASN A 183 16.32 -4.55 -14.04
C ASN A 183 15.05 -5.03 -13.33
N GLU A 184 15.01 -4.80 -12.03
CA GLU A 184 13.77 -4.71 -11.24
C GLU A 184 13.46 -3.23 -10.99
N ILE A 185 12.19 -2.94 -10.70
CA ILE A 185 11.71 -1.60 -10.36
C ILE A 185 10.90 -1.66 -9.06
N PHE A 186 11.05 -0.63 -8.23
CA PHE A 186 10.31 -0.51 -6.97
C PHE A 186 9.94 0.94 -6.68
N TRP A 187 8.90 1.16 -5.88
CA TRP A 187 8.61 2.45 -5.25
C TRP A 187 8.86 2.31 -3.75
N SER A 188 9.76 3.14 -3.24
CA SER A 188 10.15 3.11 -1.84
C SER A 188 9.13 3.86 -0.98
N ARG A 189 8.82 3.28 0.17
CA ARG A 189 7.96 3.86 1.18
C ARG A 189 8.69 3.97 2.52
N ASP A 190 8.55 5.14 3.14
CA ASP A 190 9.01 5.45 4.48
C ASP A 190 7.85 5.38 5.49
N PHE A 191 8.14 4.93 6.70
CA PHE A 191 7.20 4.78 7.81
C PHE A 191 7.53 5.70 9.00
N SER A 192 8.26 6.80 8.77
CA SER A 192 8.63 7.73 9.84
C SER A 192 7.52 8.69 10.27
N SER A 193 6.38 8.68 9.57
CA SER A 193 5.19 9.42 9.99
C SER A 193 4.72 8.95 11.37
N PHE A 194 4.55 9.89 12.29
CA PHE A 194 4.03 9.61 13.64
C PHE A 194 2.53 9.89 13.76
N ALA A 195 1.81 10.10 12.66
CA ALA A 195 0.37 10.41 12.65
C ALA A 195 -0.48 9.37 13.41
N LYS A 196 -0.15 8.08 13.28
CA LYS A 196 -0.83 6.96 13.96
C LYS A 196 -0.71 6.97 15.49
N GLU A 197 0.20 7.77 16.05
CA GLU A 197 0.32 7.95 17.51
C GLU A 197 -0.74 8.89 18.08
N ALA A 198 -1.48 9.60 17.23
CA ALA A 198 -2.51 10.54 17.65
C ALA A 198 -3.84 9.86 18.01
N GLU A 199 -4.59 10.48 18.91
CA GLU A 199 -6.02 10.30 19.00
C GLU A 199 -6.69 11.01 17.81
N ILE A 200 -7.43 10.24 17.01
CA ILE A 200 -8.04 10.74 15.77
C ILE A 200 -9.51 11.05 16.03
N THR A 201 -9.91 12.26 15.70
CA THR A 201 -11.33 12.67 15.69
C THR A 201 -11.65 13.42 14.41
N ALA A 202 -12.91 13.38 13.99
CA ALA A 202 -13.40 14.10 12.82
C ALA A 202 -14.73 14.81 13.11
N SER A 203 -15.13 15.71 12.23
CA SER A 203 -16.47 16.34 12.27
C SER A 203 -17.58 15.31 12.18
N SER A 204 -17.41 14.32 11.31
CA SER A 204 -18.24 13.13 11.14
C SER A 204 -17.45 12.03 10.43
N GLU A 205 -18.02 10.83 10.40
CA GLU A 205 -17.39 9.68 9.75
C GLU A 205 -18.43 8.66 9.27
N CYS A 206 -18.14 7.99 8.15
CA CYS A 206 -18.86 6.85 7.62
C CYS A 206 -18.38 5.54 8.28
N ALA A 207 -18.40 5.48 9.61
CA ALA A 207 -17.96 4.29 10.35
C ALA A 207 -18.91 3.09 10.14
N ASN A 208 -18.34 1.88 10.08
CA ASN A 208 -19.11 0.64 9.86
C ASN A 208 -18.56 -0.55 10.66
N GLU A 209 -19.45 -1.44 11.12
CA GLU A 209 -19.03 -2.71 11.74
C GLU A 209 -18.45 -3.69 10.70
N ASP A 210 -18.90 -3.64 9.44
CA ASP A 210 -18.27 -4.37 8.34
C ASP A 210 -17.00 -3.64 7.91
N ARG A 211 -15.84 -4.17 8.34
CA ARG A 211 -14.49 -3.67 8.03
C ARG A 211 -14.23 -3.50 6.53
N LYS A 212 -15.01 -4.09 5.62
CA LYS A 212 -14.86 -3.91 4.16
C LYS A 212 -15.29 -2.53 3.66
N ILE A 213 -16.17 -1.87 4.40
CA ILE A 213 -16.80 -0.60 4.04
C ILE A 213 -16.69 0.41 5.19
N ASP A 214 -15.84 0.14 6.19
CA ASP A 214 -15.58 1.06 7.29
C ASP A 214 -14.65 2.18 6.83
N GLN A 215 -15.19 3.41 6.85
CA GLN A 215 -14.50 4.64 6.45
C GLN A 215 -14.37 5.62 7.63
N SER A 216 -14.09 5.06 8.81
CA SER A 216 -13.88 5.79 10.06
C SER A 216 -12.65 6.70 10.00
N ALA A 217 -12.58 7.71 10.87
CA ALA A 217 -11.51 8.72 10.85
C ALA A 217 -10.11 8.12 11.02
N VAL A 218 -10.00 6.99 11.75
CA VAL A 218 -8.74 6.28 11.97
C VAL A 218 -8.14 5.70 10.69
N LYS A 219 -8.93 5.56 9.61
CA LYS A 219 -8.43 5.08 8.31
C LYS A 219 -7.47 6.06 7.66
N ALA A 220 -7.59 7.36 7.93
CA ALA A 220 -6.67 8.35 7.39
C ALA A 220 -5.24 8.26 7.96
N VAL A 221 -4.96 7.37 8.91
CA VAL A 221 -3.62 7.17 9.50
C VAL A 221 -3.23 5.69 9.55
N ASP A 222 -3.89 4.84 8.78
CA ASP A 222 -3.65 3.39 8.75
C ASP A 222 -2.46 2.99 7.86
N GLY A 223 -1.79 3.97 7.26
CA GLY A 223 -0.65 3.74 6.39
C GLY A 223 -1.07 3.19 5.03
N VAL A 224 -2.33 3.22 4.62
CA VAL A 224 -2.72 2.87 3.26
C VAL A 224 -3.04 4.15 2.49
N ARG A 225 -2.07 4.60 1.68
CA ARG A 225 -2.20 5.78 0.80
C ARG A 225 -3.05 5.46 -0.42
N ASP A 226 -4.31 5.09 -0.20
CA ASP A 226 -5.28 4.75 -1.22
C ASP A 226 -6.71 4.72 -0.68
N GLY A 227 -7.73 4.71 -1.53
CA GLY A 227 -9.13 4.70 -1.10
C GLY A 227 -10.07 4.04 -2.10
N ALA A 228 -11.37 4.31 -1.99
CA ALA A 228 -12.32 3.92 -3.03
C ALA A 228 -12.00 4.63 -4.35
N ALA A 229 -12.11 3.90 -5.46
CA ALA A 229 -12.11 4.48 -6.79
C ALA A 229 -12.93 3.59 -7.73
N GLU A 230 -13.51 4.19 -8.75
CA GLU A 230 -14.25 3.50 -9.80
C GLU A 230 -13.50 3.53 -11.14
N GLY A 231 -13.96 2.74 -12.12
CA GLY A 231 -13.44 2.77 -13.48
C GLY A 231 -12.09 2.07 -13.69
N LEU A 232 -11.60 1.32 -12.70
CA LEU A 232 -10.39 0.52 -12.83
C LEU A 232 -10.59 -0.68 -13.78
N PRO A 233 -9.54 -1.13 -14.48
CA PRO A 233 -9.60 -2.33 -15.31
C PRO A 233 -10.13 -3.55 -14.55
N TYR A 234 -10.89 -4.40 -15.24
CA TYR A 234 -11.46 -5.65 -14.70
C TYR A 234 -12.38 -5.48 -13.48
N ASP A 235 -13.01 -4.31 -13.33
CA ASP A 235 -13.92 -3.99 -12.22
C ASP A 235 -13.22 -4.12 -10.85
N HIS A 236 -11.92 -3.76 -10.79
CA HIS A 236 -11.16 -3.80 -9.54
C HIS A 236 -11.76 -2.78 -8.54
N PRO A 237 -12.25 -3.22 -7.36
CA PRO A 237 -13.02 -2.38 -6.43
C PRO A 237 -12.19 -1.43 -5.56
N ARG A 238 -10.85 -1.44 -5.73
CA ARG A 238 -9.86 -0.73 -4.90
C ARG A 238 -10.08 -0.96 -3.40
N PHE A 239 -9.78 0.00 -2.52
CA PHE A 239 -9.78 -0.19 -1.05
C PHE A 239 -10.67 0.83 -0.32
N PRO A 240 -12.01 0.69 -0.36
CA PRO A 240 -12.90 1.59 0.37
C PRO A 240 -12.69 1.61 1.89
N HIS A 241 -12.03 0.60 2.46
CA HIS A 241 -11.77 0.45 3.89
C HIS A 241 -10.46 1.10 4.36
N ALA A 242 -9.81 1.85 3.48
CA ALA A 242 -8.49 2.47 3.65
C ALA A 242 -8.54 4.00 3.54
N GLU A 243 -9.72 4.61 3.69
CA GLU A 243 -9.88 6.07 3.68
C GLU A 243 -10.85 6.52 4.76
N TRP A 244 -10.64 7.72 5.31
CA TRP A 244 -11.68 8.40 6.08
C TRP A 244 -12.65 9.08 5.12
N VAL A 245 -13.96 8.93 5.37
CA VAL A 245 -15.00 9.66 4.65
C VAL A 245 -15.98 10.28 5.65
N SER A 246 -16.28 11.56 5.49
CA SER A 246 -17.29 12.27 6.28
C SER A 246 -18.72 11.83 5.90
N ASP A 247 -19.65 11.89 6.86
CA ASP A 247 -21.08 11.60 6.62
C ASP A 247 -21.76 12.81 5.96
N LYS A 248 -21.64 12.88 4.64
CA LYS A 248 -22.27 13.89 3.75
C LYS A 248 -21.89 15.33 4.08
N GLU A 249 -20.65 15.54 4.49
CA GLU A 249 -20.10 16.87 4.75
C GLU A 249 -19.19 17.34 3.61
N THR A 250 -19.18 18.65 3.37
CA THR A 250 -18.37 19.29 2.33
C THR A 250 -17.45 20.36 2.95
N THR A 251 -17.65 21.63 2.64
CA THR A 251 -16.92 22.74 3.26
C THR A 251 -17.24 22.83 4.75
N GLY A 252 -16.20 22.87 5.59
CA GLY A 252 -16.29 22.95 7.04
C GLY A 252 -16.05 21.62 7.77
N ALA A 253 -16.06 20.50 7.06
CA ALA A 253 -15.63 19.22 7.60
C ALA A 253 -14.15 19.26 8.01
N TRP A 254 -13.79 18.44 8.99
CA TRP A 254 -12.44 18.44 9.55
C TRP A 254 -12.03 17.08 10.11
N ILE A 255 -10.73 16.83 10.13
CA ILE A 255 -10.07 15.75 10.87
C ILE A 255 -8.99 16.35 11.78
N ASN A 256 -8.80 15.75 12.95
CA ASN A 256 -7.94 16.24 14.00
C ASN A 256 -7.09 15.10 14.55
N LEU A 257 -5.78 15.32 14.55
CA LEU A 257 -4.77 14.46 15.15
C LEU A 257 -4.30 15.14 16.44
N GLU A 258 -4.66 14.56 17.59
CA GLU A 258 -4.22 15.02 18.91
C GLU A 258 -3.18 14.06 19.50
N PHE A 259 -1.98 14.57 19.76
CA PHE A 259 -0.86 13.81 20.34
C PHE A 259 -0.81 14.00 21.86
N ASP A 260 -0.45 12.93 22.58
CA ASP A 260 -0.26 12.97 24.04
C ASP A 260 0.75 14.05 24.49
N ASN A 261 1.80 14.23 23.69
CA ASN A 261 2.92 15.12 23.95
C ASN A 261 3.16 16.05 22.76
N GLU A 262 3.78 17.19 23.03
CA GLU A 262 4.16 18.14 21.99
C GLU A 262 5.17 17.48 21.04
N LYS A 263 4.91 17.55 19.73
CA LYS A 263 5.75 16.99 18.67
C LYS A 263 6.33 18.12 17.83
N GLU A 264 7.60 17.98 17.43
CA GLU A 264 8.16 18.82 16.38
C GLU A 264 7.59 18.33 15.04
N ILE A 265 6.88 19.21 14.34
CA ILE A 265 6.23 18.93 13.06
C ILE A 265 6.90 19.78 11.99
N LYS A 266 7.51 19.11 11.03
CA LYS A 266 8.22 19.65 9.87
C LYS A 266 7.40 19.56 8.60
N LYS A 267 6.58 18.53 8.47
CA LYS A 267 5.80 18.31 7.26
C LYS A 267 4.50 17.62 7.58
N VAL A 268 3.45 18.03 6.89
CA VAL A 268 2.20 17.29 6.80
C VAL A 268 2.01 16.92 5.33
N VAL A 269 1.71 15.66 5.05
CA VAL A 269 1.39 15.18 3.70
C VAL A 269 -0.07 14.75 3.69
N LEU A 270 -0.84 15.27 2.74
CA LEU A 270 -2.27 15.00 2.60
C LEU A 270 -2.51 14.23 1.31
N TYR A 271 -3.32 13.18 1.40
CA TYR A 271 -3.75 12.37 0.28
C TYR A 271 -5.27 12.48 0.18
N ASP A 272 -5.77 13.06 -0.92
CA ASP A 272 -7.20 13.14 -1.18
C ASP A 272 -7.78 11.75 -1.45
N ARG A 273 -9.11 11.67 -1.53
CA ARG A 273 -9.81 10.47 -1.98
C ARG A 273 -9.54 10.26 -3.48
N PRO A 274 -9.12 9.07 -3.92
CA PRO A 274 -8.81 8.81 -5.34
C PRO A 274 -10.06 8.50 -6.18
N ASP A 275 -11.26 8.96 -5.76
CA ASP A 275 -12.54 8.64 -6.41
C ASP A 275 -12.94 9.63 -7.52
N MET A 276 -12.12 10.67 -7.75
CA MET A 276 -12.27 11.71 -8.76
C MET A 276 -13.48 12.65 -8.61
N ASP A 277 -14.44 12.32 -7.76
CA ASP A 277 -15.68 13.08 -7.59
C ASP A 277 -15.63 14.01 -6.37
N ASN A 278 -14.91 13.62 -5.30
CA ASN A 278 -14.95 14.28 -4.00
C ASN A 278 -13.72 15.13 -3.66
N GLN A 279 -13.19 15.83 -4.66
CA GLN A 279 -11.94 16.61 -4.55
C GLN A 279 -12.02 17.78 -3.55
N ILE A 280 -11.03 17.84 -2.67
CA ILE A 280 -10.76 18.99 -1.80
C ILE A 280 -9.92 20.02 -2.56
N LEU A 281 -10.45 21.24 -2.72
CA LEU A 281 -9.79 22.31 -3.49
C LEU A 281 -9.00 23.28 -2.62
N GLU A 282 -9.42 23.51 -1.37
CA GLU A 282 -8.72 24.35 -0.41
C GLU A 282 -9.02 23.87 1.01
N GLY A 283 -8.04 24.00 1.90
CA GLY A 283 -8.20 23.75 3.33
C GLY A 283 -7.23 24.55 4.17
N LYS A 284 -7.16 24.23 5.46
CA LYS A 284 -6.16 24.79 6.38
C LYS A 284 -5.80 23.82 7.49
N LEU A 285 -4.53 23.82 7.85
CA LEU A 285 -4.03 23.20 9.08
C LEU A 285 -4.14 24.23 10.21
N ILE A 286 -4.68 23.81 11.35
CA ILE A 286 -4.78 24.59 12.59
C ILE A 286 -4.03 23.84 13.68
N PHE A 287 -3.23 24.58 14.44
CA PHE A 287 -2.40 24.04 15.53
C PHE A 287 -2.94 24.50 16.90
N ASP A 288 -2.39 23.96 17.98
CA ASP A 288 -2.84 24.25 19.36
C ASP A 288 -2.68 25.73 19.78
N ASP A 289 -1.71 26.43 19.21
CA ASP A 289 -1.52 27.88 19.36
C ASP A 289 -2.51 28.73 18.52
N ASN A 290 -3.44 28.09 17.80
CA ASN A 290 -4.40 28.68 16.85
C ASN A 290 -3.77 29.31 15.60
N SER A 291 -2.48 29.09 15.36
CA SER A 291 -1.88 29.47 14.09
C SER A 291 -2.43 28.59 12.96
N GLU A 292 -2.49 29.15 11.76
CA GLU A 292 -3.04 28.46 10.58
C GLU A 292 -2.01 28.40 9.45
N ILE A 293 -2.03 27.30 8.70
CA ILE A 293 -1.33 27.17 7.41
C ILE A 293 -2.38 26.85 6.35
N ILE A 294 -2.44 27.66 5.29
CA ILE A 294 -3.34 27.42 4.17
C ILE A 294 -2.84 26.23 3.35
N VAL A 295 -3.75 25.35 3.00
CA VAL A 295 -3.53 24.19 2.14
C VAL A 295 -4.25 24.46 0.81
N GLY A 296 -3.52 24.25 -0.29
CA GLY A 296 -4.06 24.41 -1.64
C GLY A 296 -4.94 23.24 -2.07
N GLU A 297 -5.09 23.09 -3.38
CA GLU A 297 -5.81 21.99 -4.00
C GLU A 297 -5.05 20.67 -3.80
N LEU A 298 -5.75 19.65 -3.30
CA LEU A 298 -5.20 18.31 -3.21
C LEU A 298 -5.35 17.64 -4.59
N PRO A 299 -4.34 16.87 -5.06
CA PRO A 299 -4.46 16.08 -6.27
C PRO A 299 -5.63 15.09 -6.21
N ASN A 300 -6.53 15.18 -7.17
CA ASN A 300 -7.79 14.41 -7.20
C ASN A 300 -7.59 12.88 -7.38
N ASN A 301 -6.42 12.46 -7.87
CA ASN A 301 -6.07 11.04 -8.05
C ASN A 301 -5.44 10.42 -6.79
N GLY A 302 -5.42 11.14 -5.66
CA GLY A 302 -4.78 10.70 -4.43
C GLY A 302 -3.26 10.84 -4.41
N GLU A 303 -2.64 11.55 -5.37
CA GLU A 303 -1.23 11.94 -5.24
C GLU A 303 -1.00 12.85 -4.01
N PRO A 304 0.19 12.77 -3.39
CA PRO A 304 0.49 13.53 -2.19
C PRO A 304 0.54 15.04 -2.44
N LEU A 305 -0.09 15.80 -1.54
CA LEU A 305 0.21 17.22 -1.34
C LEU A 305 1.08 17.41 -0.10
N GLU A 306 2.34 17.81 -0.30
CA GLU A 306 3.23 18.15 0.81
C GLU A 306 3.03 19.59 1.28
N VAL A 307 2.77 19.76 2.58
CA VAL A 307 2.66 21.04 3.25
C VAL A 307 3.84 21.19 4.22
N GLN A 308 4.71 22.15 3.93
CA GLN A 308 5.83 22.48 4.82
C GLN A 308 5.30 23.14 6.09
N VAL A 309 5.72 22.60 7.23
CA VAL A 309 5.42 23.08 8.58
C VAL A 309 6.76 23.34 9.29
N ASP A 310 6.76 24.06 10.40
CA ASP A 310 7.94 24.22 11.25
C ASP A 310 7.47 24.66 12.64
N LYS A 311 6.81 23.75 13.36
CA LYS A 311 6.14 24.05 14.62
C LYS A 311 6.28 22.91 15.62
N ASN A 312 6.24 23.27 16.90
CA ASN A 312 5.95 22.33 17.95
C ASN A 312 4.45 22.43 18.26
N SER A 313 3.72 21.33 18.21
CA SER A 313 2.28 21.31 18.49
C SER A 313 1.88 19.95 19.06
N LYS A 314 0.85 19.94 19.89
CA LYS A 314 0.11 18.73 20.28
C LYS A 314 -1.02 18.38 19.33
N ASN A 315 -1.33 19.26 18.38
CA ASN A 315 -2.52 19.15 17.57
C ASN A 315 -2.22 19.50 16.10
N VAL A 316 -2.72 18.68 15.18
CA VAL A 316 -2.83 19.01 13.76
C VAL A 316 -4.28 18.81 13.33
N LYS A 317 -5.01 19.90 13.16
CA LYS A 317 -6.39 19.88 12.66
C LYS A 317 -6.44 20.35 11.21
N PHE A 318 -6.86 19.47 10.30
CA PHE A 318 -7.15 19.85 8.93
C PHE A 318 -8.63 20.19 8.78
N VAL A 319 -8.93 21.39 8.27
CA VAL A 319 -10.29 21.87 8.00
C VAL A 319 -10.44 22.16 6.52
N VAL A 320 -11.44 21.55 5.89
CA VAL A 320 -11.76 21.78 4.47
C VAL A 320 -12.49 23.12 4.32
N THR A 321 -11.98 23.99 3.45
CA THR A 321 -12.55 25.33 3.20
C THR A 321 -13.19 25.48 1.82
N LYS A 322 -12.91 24.56 0.89
CA LYS A 322 -13.52 24.52 -0.44
C LYS A 322 -13.38 23.14 -1.06
N VAL A 323 -14.38 22.75 -1.83
CA VAL A 323 -14.45 21.45 -2.53
C VAL A 323 -14.90 21.65 -3.98
N SER A 324 -14.76 20.61 -4.80
CA SER A 324 -15.31 20.59 -6.15
C SER A 324 -16.85 20.60 -6.13
N VAL A 325 -17.45 20.91 -7.28
CA VAL A 325 -18.92 21.00 -7.40
C VAL A 325 -19.63 19.65 -7.28
N SER A 326 -18.91 18.54 -7.50
CA SER A 326 -19.41 17.17 -7.42
C SER A 326 -19.26 16.54 -6.04
N THR A 327 -18.57 17.20 -5.11
CA THR A 327 -18.28 16.62 -3.79
C THR A 327 -19.56 16.48 -2.97
N GLU A 328 -19.84 15.25 -2.54
CA GLU A 328 -20.92 14.90 -1.61
C GLU A 328 -20.40 14.62 -0.20
N SER A 329 -19.20 14.06 -0.10
CA SER A 329 -18.51 13.71 1.15
C SER A 329 -17.02 13.92 1.01
N VAL A 330 -16.45 14.83 1.79
CA VAL A 330 -14.98 14.95 1.88
C VAL A 330 -14.38 13.78 2.64
N GLY A 331 -13.09 13.57 2.46
CA GLY A 331 -12.32 12.59 3.21
C GLY A 331 -10.84 12.70 2.87
N LEU A 332 -10.06 11.77 3.40
CA LEU A 332 -8.64 11.63 3.08
C LEU A 332 -8.34 10.14 2.98
N ALA A 333 -7.59 9.75 1.95
CA ALA A 333 -6.97 8.44 1.93
C ALA A 333 -5.95 8.33 3.07
N GLU A 334 -5.13 9.37 3.27
CA GLU A 334 -4.11 9.38 4.31
C GLU A 334 -3.76 10.83 4.71
N ILE A 335 -3.36 11.01 5.97
CA ILE A 335 -2.68 12.18 6.51
C ILE A 335 -1.42 11.73 7.26
N GLU A 336 -0.26 12.15 6.78
CA GLU A 336 1.03 11.83 7.39
C GLU A 336 1.63 13.07 8.05
N VAL A 337 2.32 12.87 9.18
CA VAL A 337 2.93 13.94 9.98
C VAL A 337 4.36 13.54 10.33
N TYR A 338 5.31 14.40 9.97
CA TYR A 338 6.76 14.17 10.08
C TYR A 338 7.48 15.27 10.86
#